data_AF-A0A9D3QEG8-F1
#
_entry.id   AF-A0A9D3QEG8-F1
#
_cell.length_a   1.000
_cell.length_b   1.000
_cell.length_c   1.000
_cell.angle_alpha   90.00
_cell.angle_beta   90.00
_cell.angle_gamma   90.00
#
_symmetry.space_group_name_H-M   'P 1'
#
loop_
_entity.id
_entity.type
_entity.pdbx_description
1 polymer ?
#
loop_
_entity_poly.entity_id
_entity_poly.type
_entity_poly.pdbx_seq_one_letter_code
_entity_poly.pdbx_strand_id
1 'polypeptide(L)'
;LIPQDHQTILRAWAVKDFAPNCPLYVQILKPESKFHVKFADHVVCEEEFKYAMLALNCVCPATSTLITLLIHSSRGQTAPPEAFRQRAGTFQSLSREAGTSSADQWQRTYSRCSANEVYHIRLEESKFFGEYQGKSFTFASFHAHKKYGVCLIGVRRLDTANILLNPGPCHIMGASDTCFYINISKEENSAFVRGQQGSLRGPGRGAAGGMPQTIYHGLTRLPVHSIIASMGTVAMDLQDSSGSSPDSAEGGTA
;
A
#
# COMPACT_ATOMS: atom_id res chain seq x y z
N LEU A 1 29.05 -1.46 -19.66
CA LEU A 1 27.80 -0.67 -19.62
C LEU A 1 26.83 -1.24 -20.66
N ILE A 2 25.55 -1.43 -20.32
CA ILE A 2 24.55 -2.03 -21.22
C ILE A 2 24.15 -0.99 -22.31
N PRO A 3 23.91 -1.37 -23.58
CA PRO A 3 23.55 -0.42 -24.65
C PRO A 3 22.35 0.49 -24.31
N GLN A 4 21.39 -0.02 -23.55
CA GLN A 4 20.22 0.72 -23.11
C GLN A 4 20.56 1.87 -22.16
N ASP A 5 21.41 1.63 -21.15
CA ASP A 5 21.83 2.69 -20.21
C ASP A 5 22.57 3.82 -20.93
N HIS A 6 23.41 3.50 -21.92
CA HIS A 6 24.10 4.53 -22.71
C HIS A 6 23.11 5.46 -23.42
N GLN A 7 22.06 4.89 -24.04
CA GLN A 7 21.04 5.69 -24.69
C GLN A 7 20.28 6.56 -23.70
N THR A 8 19.92 6.03 -22.54
CA THR A 8 19.22 6.80 -21.51
C THR A 8 20.08 7.94 -20.98
N ILE A 9 21.38 7.70 -20.73
CA ILE A 9 22.32 8.74 -20.32
C ILE A 9 22.37 9.84 -21.38
N LEU A 10 22.65 9.51 -22.65
CA LEU A 10 22.75 10.52 -23.72
C LEU A 10 21.46 11.34 -23.87
N ARG A 11 20.29 10.71 -23.74
CA ARG A 11 18.99 11.40 -23.74
C ARG A 11 18.86 12.35 -22.55
N ALA A 12 19.26 11.93 -21.35
CA ALA A 12 19.21 12.77 -20.15
C ALA A 12 20.07 14.03 -20.30
N TRP A 13 21.28 13.90 -20.87
CA TRP A 13 22.14 15.03 -21.19
C TRP A 13 21.51 15.97 -22.21
N ALA A 14 21.00 15.43 -23.33
CA ALA A 14 20.36 16.23 -24.37
C ALA A 14 19.16 17.04 -23.84
N VAL A 15 18.33 16.44 -22.97
CA VAL A 15 17.19 17.13 -22.35
C VAL A 15 17.67 18.21 -21.38
N LYS A 16 18.70 17.93 -20.57
CA LYS A 16 19.22 18.90 -19.60
C LYS A 16 19.86 20.11 -20.27
N ASP A 17 20.56 19.89 -21.38
CA ASP A 17 21.18 20.96 -22.17
C ASP A 17 20.12 21.84 -22.85
N PHE A 18 19.05 21.23 -23.37
CA PHE A 18 17.97 21.96 -24.03
C PHE A 18 17.05 22.70 -23.05
N ALA A 19 16.70 22.09 -21.92
CA ALA A 19 15.74 22.60 -20.96
C ALA A 19 16.21 22.41 -19.50
N PRO A 20 17.17 23.24 -19.02
CA PRO A 20 17.83 23.01 -17.73
C PRO A 20 16.92 23.19 -16.52
N ASN A 21 15.84 23.96 -16.65
CA ASN A 21 14.90 24.27 -15.56
C ASN A 21 13.76 23.25 -15.42
N CYS A 22 13.64 22.29 -16.34
CA CYS A 22 12.60 21.26 -16.27
C CYS A 22 13.05 20.13 -15.34
N PRO A 23 12.18 19.63 -14.43
CA PRO A 23 12.52 18.52 -13.56
C PRO A 23 12.72 17.24 -14.37
N LEU A 24 13.85 16.58 -14.17
CA LEU A 24 14.27 15.41 -14.93
C LEU A 24 14.18 14.14 -14.08
N TYR A 25 13.38 13.19 -14.56
CA TYR A 25 13.21 11.85 -13.97
C TYR A 25 13.89 10.82 -14.85
N VAL A 26 14.81 10.03 -14.29
CA VAL A 26 15.62 9.07 -15.06
C VAL A 26 15.56 7.69 -14.42
N GLN A 27 15.32 6.67 -15.25
CA GLN A 27 15.46 5.27 -14.86
C GLN A 27 16.75 4.71 -15.47
N ILE A 28 17.56 4.02 -14.66
CA ILE A 28 18.80 3.36 -15.08
C ILE A 28 18.76 1.90 -14.64
N LEU A 29 19.32 1.00 -15.43
CA LEU A 29 19.35 -0.42 -15.10
C LEU A 29 20.46 -0.72 -14.09
N LYS A 30 21.70 -0.41 -14.46
CA LYS A 30 22.91 -0.79 -13.72
C LYS A 30 23.35 0.28 -12.72
N PRO A 31 23.75 -0.09 -11.48
CA PRO A 31 24.24 0.89 -10.50
C PRO A 31 25.50 1.62 -10.98
N GLU A 32 26.35 0.98 -11.77
CA GLU A 32 27.58 1.59 -12.31
C GLU A 32 27.27 2.78 -13.24
N SER A 33 26.13 2.72 -13.93
CA SER A 33 25.66 3.77 -14.85
C SER A 33 25.11 4.99 -14.10
N LYS A 34 24.60 4.81 -12.87
CA LYS A 34 23.87 5.82 -12.08
C LYS A 34 24.67 7.11 -11.85
N PHE A 35 26.00 7.00 -11.74
CA PHE A 35 26.87 8.17 -11.54
C PHE A 35 26.72 9.22 -12.64
N HIS A 36 26.48 8.81 -13.88
CA HIS A 36 26.43 9.68 -15.06
C HIS A 36 25.18 10.55 -15.15
N VAL A 37 24.15 10.27 -14.33
CA VAL A 37 22.87 10.98 -14.32
C VAL A 37 22.55 11.57 -12.94
N LYS A 38 23.54 11.71 -12.06
CA LYS A 38 23.37 12.32 -10.72
C LYS A 38 22.89 13.77 -10.75
N PHE A 39 22.99 14.45 -11.89
CA PHE A 39 22.49 15.81 -12.08
C PHE A 39 20.97 15.87 -12.27
N ALA A 40 20.30 14.74 -12.53
CA ALA A 40 18.85 14.68 -12.64
C ALA A 40 18.20 14.80 -11.26
N ASP A 41 17.01 15.39 -11.22
CA ASP A 41 16.29 15.65 -9.98
C ASP A 41 15.86 14.36 -9.27
N HIS A 42 15.47 13.33 -10.05
CA HIS A 42 15.06 12.05 -9.53
C HIS A 42 15.62 10.89 -10.37
N VAL A 43 16.35 9.98 -9.72
CA VAL A 43 16.96 8.82 -10.39
C VAL A 43 16.52 7.53 -9.70
N VAL A 44 15.96 6.61 -10.48
CA VAL A 44 15.61 5.26 -10.03
C VAL A 44 16.55 4.26 -10.68
N CYS A 45 17.24 3.45 -9.87
CA CYS A 45 18.09 2.37 -10.35
C CYS A 45 17.37 1.03 -10.15
N GLU A 46 17.14 0.31 -11.24
CA GLU A 46 16.34 -0.92 -11.24
C GLU A 46 17.03 -2.05 -10.47
N GLU A 47 18.32 -2.28 -10.71
CA GLU A 47 19.04 -3.37 -10.02
C GLU A 47 19.21 -3.09 -8.53
N GLU A 48 19.50 -1.85 -8.13
CA GLU A 48 19.56 -1.48 -6.71
C GLU A 48 18.24 -1.79 -6.01
N PHE A 49 17.12 -1.36 -6.59
CA PHE A 49 15.80 -1.59 -6.01
C PHE A 49 15.42 -3.08 -6.02
N LYS A 50 15.67 -3.79 -7.12
CA LYS A 50 15.41 -5.23 -7.26
C LYS A 50 16.16 -6.04 -6.22
N TYR A 51 17.48 -5.86 -6.10
CA TYR A 51 18.29 -6.63 -5.15
C TYR A 51 18.00 -6.23 -3.70
N ALA A 52 17.74 -4.95 -3.42
CA ALA A 52 17.33 -4.53 -2.08
C ALA A 52 16.00 -5.20 -1.64
N MET A 53 15.01 -5.26 -2.53
CA MET A 53 13.72 -5.87 -2.24
C MET A 53 13.82 -7.39 -2.03
N LEU A 54 14.66 -8.07 -2.83
CA LEU A 54 14.94 -9.50 -2.65
C LEU A 54 15.67 -9.77 -1.33
N ALA A 55 16.66 -8.95 -0.97
CA ALA A 55 17.37 -9.07 0.31
C ALA A 55 16.45 -8.83 1.51
N LEU A 56 15.57 -7.82 1.43
CA LEU A 56 14.60 -7.51 2.50
C LEU A 56 13.59 -8.64 2.70
N ASN A 57 13.16 -9.31 1.63
CA ASN A 57 12.28 -10.48 1.73
C ASN A 57 12.91 -11.63 2.54
N CYS A 58 14.25 -11.74 2.61
CA CYS A 58 14.93 -12.73 3.44
C CYS A 58 14.86 -12.42 4.94
N VAL A 59 14.64 -11.16 5.32
CA VAL A 59 14.54 -10.71 6.73
C VAL A 59 13.08 -10.67 7.17
N CYS A 60 12.21 -10.08 6.35
CA CYS A 60 10.79 -9.95 6.61
C CYS A 60 9.98 -10.46 5.40
N PRO A 61 9.10 -11.45 5.59
CA PRO A 61 8.37 -12.07 4.48
C PRO A 61 7.51 -11.05 3.74
N ALA A 62 7.47 -11.16 2.41
CA ALA A 62 6.63 -10.34 1.53
C ALA A 62 6.78 -8.82 1.67
N THR A 63 7.92 -8.32 2.16
CA THR A 63 8.25 -6.88 2.19
C THR A 63 8.11 -6.26 0.80
N SER A 64 8.52 -7.00 -0.23
CA SER A 64 8.36 -6.61 -1.62
C SER A 64 6.91 -6.30 -2.00
N THR A 65 5.96 -7.15 -1.61
CA THR A 65 4.53 -6.95 -1.85
C THR A 65 4.02 -5.73 -1.10
N LEU A 66 4.40 -5.55 0.17
CA LEU A 66 4.02 -4.38 0.96
C LEU A 66 4.41 -3.07 0.26
N ILE A 67 5.67 -2.93 -0.13
CA ILE A 67 6.16 -1.71 -0.79
C ILE A 67 5.48 -1.52 -2.15
N THR A 68 5.26 -2.60 -2.90
CA THR A 68 4.57 -2.55 -4.20
C THR A 68 3.15 -2.01 -4.04
N LEU A 69 2.40 -2.51 -3.06
CA LEU A 69 1.04 -2.04 -2.78
C LEU A 69 1.00 -0.58 -2.33
N LEU A 70 1.99 -0.13 -1.53
CA LEU A 70 2.07 1.26 -1.08
C LEU A 70 2.41 2.24 -2.22
N ILE A 71 3.16 1.81 -3.24
CA ILE A 71 3.52 2.62 -4.40
C ILE A 71 2.36 2.67 -5.42
N HIS A 72 1.61 1.59 -5.55
CA HIS A 72 0.46 1.54 -6.44
C HIS A 72 -0.75 2.27 -5.84
N SER A 73 -1.18 3.35 -6.50
CA SER A 73 -2.45 3.99 -6.16
C SER A 73 -3.61 3.07 -6.57
N SER A 74 -4.21 2.39 -5.60
CA SER A 74 -5.45 1.63 -5.80
C SER A 74 -6.59 2.36 -5.10
N ARG A 75 -7.39 3.10 -5.86
CA ARG A 75 -8.70 3.53 -5.38
C ARG A 75 -9.51 2.26 -5.23
N GLY A 76 -9.74 1.81 -4.01
CA GLY A 76 -10.40 0.53 -3.67
C GLY A 76 -11.81 0.38 -4.27
N GLN A 77 -11.89 0.23 -5.59
CA GLN A 77 -13.07 -0.21 -6.31
C GLN A 77 -13.26 -1.67 -5.96
N THR A 78 -13.96 -1.89 -4.85
CA THR A 78 -14.88 -3.01 -4.77
C THR A 78 -15.95 -2.74 -5.82
N ALA A 79 -15.70 -3.12 -7.07
CA ALA A 79 -16.82 -3.38 -7.95
C ALA A 79 -17.74 -4.35 -7.19
N PRO A 80 -19.04 -4.05 -7.04
CA PRO A 80 -19.96 -5.13 -6.68
C PRO A 80 -19.70 -6.24 -7.70
N PRO A 81 -19.72 -7.53 -7.32
CA PRO A 81 -19.60 -8.59 -8.30
C PRO A 81 -20.65 -8.27 -9.36
N GLU A 82 -20.22 -7.87 -10.56
CA GLU A 82 -21.12 -7.62 -11.64
C GLU A 82 -21.86 -8.93 -11.79
N ALA A 83 -23.14 -8.91 -11.42
CA ALA A 83 -24.05 -9.97 -11.72
C ALA A 83 -23.99 -10.08 -13.23
N PHE A 84 -23.22 -11.05 -13.71
CA PHE A 84 -23.30 -11.56 -15.06
C PHE A 84 -24.79 -11.80 -15.29
N ARG A 85 -25.45 -10.87 -15.99
CA ARG A 85 -26.82 -11.04 -16.45
C ARG A 85 -26.76 -12.16 -17.47
N GLN A 86 -26.81 -13.39 -16.95
CA GLN A 86 -27.00 -14.57 -17.74
C GLN A 86 -28.37 -14.41 -18.39
N ARG A 87 -28.33 -14.17 -19.70
CA ARG A 87 -29.49 -14.10 -20.57
C ARG A 87 -30.35 -15.33 -20.29
N ALA A 88 -31.63 -15.09 -20.03
CA ALA A 88 -32.59 -16.13 -19.65
C ALA A 88 -32.59 -17.30 -20.63
N GLY A 89 -32.37 -18.51 -20.12
CA GLY A 89 -32.50 -19.75 -20.89
C GLY A 89 -31.74 -20.91 -20.25
N THR A 90 -32.47 -21.75 -19.51
CA THR A 90 -32.17 -23.16 -19.16
C THR A 90 -30.94 -23.45 -18.27
N PHE A 91 -31.18 -23.54 -16.95
CA PHE A 91 -30.92 -24.70 -16.07
C PHE A 91 -30.88 -24.22 -14.62
N GLN A 92 -31.86 -24.65 -13.82
CA GLN A 92 -32.04 -24.25 -12.43
C GLN A 92 -31.05 -25.03 -11.55
N SER A 93 -29.93 -24.39 -11.19
CA SER A 93 -29.07 -24.83 -10.09
C SER A 93 -29.56 -24.15 -8.82
N LEU A 94 -30.03 -24.96 -7.88
CA LEU A 94 -30.47 -24.58 -6.54
C LEU A 94 -29.59 -23.50 -5.91
N SER A 95 -30.26 -22.52 -5.32
CA SER A 95 -29.73 -21.48 -4.44
C SER A 95 -28.63 -22.04 -3.54
N ARG A 96 -27.37 -21.84 -3.94
CA ARG A 96 -26.26 -21.90 -2.99
C ARG A 96 -26.33 -20.59 -2.22
N GLU A 97 -26.98 -20.66 -1.06
CA GLU A 97 -26.77 -19.71 0.01
C GLU A 97 -25.28 -19.36 0.02
N ALA A 98 -24.98 -18.07 -0.20
CA ALA A 98 -23.62 -17.55 -0.17
C ALA A 98 -23.14 -17.61 1.28
N GLY A 99 -22.86 -18.83 1.75
CA GLY A 99 -22.05 -19.08 2.92
C GLY A 99 -20.76 -18.32 2.67
N THR A 100 -20.51 -17.32 3.50
CA THR A 100 -19.29 -16.55 3.54
C THR A 100 -18.15 -17.55 3.69
N SER A 101 -17.52 -17.94 2.59
CA SER A 101 -16.38 -18.83 2.65
C SER A 101 -15.24 -18.04 3.29
N SER A 102 -14.44 -18.68 4.14
CA SER A 102 -13.27 -18.03 4.74
C SER A 102 -12.32 -17.47 3.67
N ALA A 103 -12.32 -18.05 2.46
CA ALA A 103 -11.60 -17.55 1.29
C ALA A 103 -12.06 -16.14 0.87
N ASP A 104 -13.37 -15.86 0.91
CA ASP A 104 -13.90 -14.55 0.59
C ASP A 104 -13.57 -13.51 1.67
N GLN A 105 -13.35 -13.94 2.92
CA GLN A 105 -13.09 -13.03 4.03
C GLN A 105 -11.68 -12.43 4.01
N TRP A 106 -10.64 -13.25 3.77
CA TRP A 106 -9.27 -12.75 3.71
C TRP A 106 -9.05 -11.86 2.48
N GLN A 107 -9.66 -12.22 1.33
CA GLN A 107 -9.58 -11.43 0.10
C GLN A 107 -10.21 -10.05 0.27
N ARG A 108 -11.37 -9.95 0.91
CA ARG A 108 -12.00 -8.65 1.23
C ARG A 108 -11.10 -7.78 2.11
N THR A 109 -10.46 -8.39 3.10
CA THR A 109 -9.55 -7.67 4.00
C THR A 109 -8.30 -7.22 3.25
N TYR A 110 -7.70 -8.09 2.44
CA TYR A 110 -6.56 -7.79 1.59
C TYR A 110 -6.85 -6.64 0.62
N SER A 111 -7.95 -6.73 -0.13
CA SER A 111 -8.36 -5.71 -1.10
C SER A 111 -8.67 -4.36 -0.44
N ARG A 112 -9.15 -4.37 0.81
CA ARG A 112 -9.36 -3.13 1.58
C ARG A 112 -8.03 -2.53 2.03
N CYS A 113 -7.10 -3.35 2.52
CA CYS A 113 -5.80 -2.89 3.02
C CYS A 113 -4.82 -2.53 1.90
N SER A 114 -4.98 -3.09 0.69
CA SER A 114 -4.16 -2.73 -0.48
C SER A 114 -4.42 -1.31 -0.98
N ALA A 115 -5.53 -0.70 -0.56
CA ALA A 115 -5.86 0.69 -0.87
C ALA A 115 -5.12 1.71 0.01
N ASN A 116 -4.26 1.27 0.94
CA ASN A 116 -3.43 2.18 1.71
C ASN A 116 -2.35 2.80 0.84
N GLU A 117 -2.21 4.12 0.93
CA GLU A 117 -1.23 4.93 0.22
C GLU A 117 -0.40 5.74 1.22
N VAL A 118 0.81 6.14 0.81
CA VAL A 118 1.66 7.05 1.59
C VAL A 118 1.33 8.49 1.24
N TYR A 119 1.03 9.29 2.26
CA TYR A 119 0.76 10.71 2.15
C TYR A 119 1.70 11.52 3.02
N HIS A 120 1.76 12.82 2.75
CA HIS A 120 2.44 13.79 3.60
C HIS A 120 1.56 15.01 3.87
N ILE A 121 1.72 15.60 5.05
CA ILE A 121 1.04 16.83 5.46
C ILE A 121 1.92 17.60 6.45
N ARG A 122 1.82 18.93 6.49
CA ARG A 122 2.43 19.72 7.56
C ARG A 122 1.67 19.53 8.87
N LEU A 123 2.40 19.43 9.99
CA LEU A 123 1.80 19.13 11.28
C LEU A 123 0.70 20.14 11.66
N GLU A 124 0.97 21.43 11.49
CA GLU A 124 0.02 22.50 11.83
C GLU A 124 -1.24 22.53 10.97
N GLU A 125 -1.16 22.01 9.74
CA GLU A 125 -2.28 21.92 8.79
C GLU A 125 -3.12 20.66 9.03
N SER A 126 -2.60 19.70 9.79
CA SER A 126 -3.23 18.41 10.04
C SER A 126 -4.22 18.45 11.19
N LYS A 127 -5.44 17.99 10.92
CA LYS A 127 -6.47 17.64 11.90
C LYS A 127 -6.16 16.32 12.61
N PHE A 128 -5.39 15.42 11.99
CA PHE A 128 -4.92 14.19 12.63
C PHE A 128 -3.81 14.46 13.64
N PHE A 129 -2.83 15.28 13.26
CA PHE A 129 -1.58 15.43 14.02
C PHE A 129 -1.43 16.77 14.75
N GLY A 130 -2.20 17.80 14.39
CA GLY A 130 -2.05 19.15 14.94
C GLY A 130 -2.19 19.22 16.47
N GLU A 131 -3.03 18.38 17.07
CA GLU A 131 -3.17 18.29 18.53
C GLU A 131 -1.94 17.72 19.26
N TYR A 132 -1.01 17.11 18.51
CA TYR A 132 0.23 16.52 19.04
C TYR A 132 1.47 17.39 18.81
N GLN A 133 1.30 18.66 18.45
CA GLN A 133 2.39 19.62 18.43
C GLN A 133 3.09 19.70 19.80
N GLY A 134 4.43 19.67 19.78
CA GLY A 134 5.24 19.66 21.00
C GLY A 134 5.22 18.33 21.76
N LYS A 135 4.59 17.28 21.23
CA LYS A 135 4.67 15.91 21.74
C LYS A 135 5.73 15.12 20.99
N SER A 136 6.13 13.97 21.56
CA SER A 136 7.04 13.06 20.88
C SER A 136 6.38 12.39 19.69
N PHE A 137 7.19 12.02 18.69
CA PHE A 137 6.74 11.25 17.52
C PHE A 137 6.01 9.96 17.92
N THR A 138 6.56 9.23 18.89
CA THR A 138 5.97 7.97 19.37
C THR A 138 4.62 8.17 20.03
N PHE A 139 4.45 9.26 20.78
CA PHE A 139 3.17 9.61 21.40
C PHE A 139 2.11 9.95 20.34
N ALA A 140 2.48 10.78 19.35
CA ALA A 140 1.59 11.17 18.26
C ALA A 140 1.18 9.95 17.42
N SER A 141 2.13 9.09 17.05
CA SER A 141 1.88 7.89 16.25
C SER A 141 0.87 6.94 16.92
N PHE A 142 1.04 6.67 18.21
CA PHE A 142 0.10 5.81 18.96
C PHE A 142 -1.31 6.39 19.03
N HIS A 143 -1.45 7.67 19.37
CA HIS A 143 -2.75 8.29 19.56
C HIS A 143 -3.48 8.55 18.23
N ALA A 144 -2.75 8.92 17.18
CA ALA A 144 -3.31 9.07 15.83
C ALA A 144 -3.86 7.75 15.30
N HIS A 145 -3.12 6.64 15.49
CA HIS A 145 -3.61 5.32 15.10
C HIS A 145 -4.84 4.91 15.93
N LYS A 146 -4.81 5.14 17.26
CA LYS A 146 -5.95 4.81 18.13
C LYS A 146 -7.21 5.61 17.81
N LYS A 147 -7.08 6.89 17.46
CA LYS A 147 -8.19 7.82 17.26
C LYS A 147 -8.73 7.80 15.82
N TYR A 148 -7.84 7.70 14.83
CA TYR A 148 -8.17 7.86 13.42
C TYR A 148 -7.85 6.62 12.57
N GLY A 149 -7.10 5.65 13.09
CA GLY A 149 -6.61 4.52 12.31
C GLY A 149 -5.49 4.89 11.33
N VAL A 150 -4.85 6.04 11.51
CA VAL A 150 -3.78 6.55 10.63
C VAL A 150 -2.42 6.14 11.18
N CYS A 151 -1.54 5.61 10.32
CA CYS A 151 -0.22 5.14 10.72
C CYS A 151 0.85 6.18 10.35
N LEU A 152 1.47 6.83 11.35
CA LEU A 152 2.57 7.77 11.13
C LEU A 152 3.89 6.99 10.96
N ILE A 153 4.61 7.22 9.85
CA ILE A 153 5.82 6.46 9.49
C ILE A 153 7.11 7.28 9.57
N GLY A 154 7.02 8.60 9.46
CA GLY A 154 8.20 9.45 9.47
C GLY A 154 7.89 10.93 9.52
N VAL A 155 8.95 11.72 9.64
CA VAL A 155 8.88 13.18 9.74
C VAL A 155 10.09 13.80 9.05
N ARG A 156 9.89 14.96 8.43
CA ARG A 156 10.95 15.81 7.87
C ARG A 156 10.80 17.20 8.43
N ARG A 157 11.88 17.77 8.96
CA ARG A 157 11.87 19.16 9.42
C ARG A 157 11.97 20.12 8.24
N LEU A 158 11.45 21.33 8.40
CA LEU A 158 11.46 22.35 7.34
C LEU A 158 12.88 22.75 6.90
N ASP A 159 13.83 22.76 7.84
CA ASP A 159 15.22 23.14 7.63
C ASP A 159 16.08 22.04 7.01
N THR A 160 15.58 20.81 6.92
CA THR A 160 16.34 19.65 6.43
C THR A 160 15.63 18.95 5.29
N ALA A 161 16.40 18.55 4.28
CA ALA A 161 15.88 17.71 3.20
C ALA A 161 15.67 16.24 3.65
N ASN A 162 16.24 15.85 4.80
CA ASN A 162 16.26 14.47 5.27
C ASN A 162 14.93 14.04 5.87
N ILE A 163 14.39 12.92 5.38
CA ILE A 163 13.22 12.26 5.95
C ILE A 163 13.71 11.29 7.04
N LEU A 164 13.23 11.48 8.26
CA LEU A 164 13.49 10.58 9.39
C LEU A 164 12.38 9.55 9.47
N LEU A 165 12.74 8.28 9.28
CA LEU A 165 11.82 7.15 9.44
C LEU A 165 11.80 6.69 10.90
N ASN A 166 10.60 6.64 11.48
CA ASN A 166 10.36 6.23 12.87
C ASN A 166 11.36 6.82 13.90
N PRO A 167 11.46 8.15 14.04
CA PRO A 167 12.34 8.74 15.02
C PRO A 167 11.91 8.36 16.45
N GLY A 168 12.91 8.23 17.34
CA GLY A 168 12.69 7.80 18.72
C GLY A 168 11.93 8.81 19.59
N PRO A 169 11.65 8.46 20.86
CA PRO A 169 10.86 9.28 21.79
C PRO A 169 11.44 10.69 22.06
N CYS A 170 12.75 10.88 21.87
CA CYS A 170 13.40 12.18 22.04
C CYS A 170 13.06 13.17 20.91
N HIS A 171 12.50 12.69 19.79
CA HIS A 171 12.10 13.55 18.69
C HIS A 171 10.75 14.19 19.00
N ILE A 172 10.78 15.50 19.23
CA ILE A 172 9.60 16.33 19.46
C ILE A 172 9.15 16.95 18.14
N MET A 173 7.86 16.83 17.84
CA MET A 173 7.26 17.32 16.59
C MET A 173 6.99 18.82 16.66
N GLY A 174 7.45 19.55 15.63
CA GLY A 174 7.22 20.97 15.42
C GLY A 174 6.04 21.26 14.48
N ALA A 175 5.44 22.45 14.61
CA ALA A 175 4.33 22.91 13.75
C ALA A 175 4.63 22.83 12.25
N SER A 176 5.85 23.21 11.87
CA SER A 176 6.28 23.27 10.47
C SER A 176 6.82 21.94 9.93
N ASP A 177 6.84 20.88 10.75
CA ASP A 177 7.34 19.58 10.33
C ASP A 177 6.38 18.92 9.32
N THR A 178 6.95 18.31 8.28
CA THR A 178 6.19 17.47 7.35
C THR A 178 6.08 16.06 7.91
N CYS A 179 4.87 15.60 8.19
CA CYS A 179 4.57 14.26 8.67
C CYS A 179 4.26 13.34 7.48
N PHE A 180 4.86 12.16 7.44
CA PHE A 180 4.58 11.11 6.47
C PHE A 180 3.75 10.02 7.13
N TYR A 181 2.61 9.68 6.53
CA TYR A 181 1.66 8.72 7.10
C TYR A 181 1.07 7.81 6.03
N ILE A 182 0.57 6.66 6.47
CA ILE A 182 -0.16 5.69 5.64
C ILE A 182 -1.64 5.76 6.00
N ASN A 183 -2.49 5.91 4.99
CA ASN A 183 -3.94 5.83 5.11
C ASN A 183 -4.56 5.43 3.76
N ILE A 184 -5.83 5.02 3.77
CA ILE A 184 -6.59 4.71 2.53
C ILE A 184 -6.90 5.98 1.73
N SER A 185 -7.16 7.09 2.44
CA SER A 185 -7.53 8.36 1.81
C SER A 185 -6.65 9.48 2.35
N LYS A 186 -6.27 10.41 1.45
CA LYS A 186 -5.62 11.65 1.85
C LYS A 186 -6.50 12.39 2.85
N GLU A 187 -5.88 13.00 3.86
CA GLU A 187 -6.58 13.72 4.93
C GLU A 187 -7.57 14.78 4.40
N GLU A 188 -7.18 15.55 3.39
CA GLU A 188 -8.03 16.58 2.76
C GLU A 188 -9.31 16.01 2.12
N ASN A 189 -9.24 14.78 1.61
CA ASN A 189 -10.36 14.07 0.97
C ASN A 189 -11.16 13.21 1.94
N SER A 190 -10.66 13.06 3.17
CA SER A 190 -11.32 12.31 4.22
C SER A 190 -12.48 13.16 4.73
N ALA A 191 -13.65 13.01 4.09
CA ALA A 191 -14.91 13.51 4.62
C ALA A 191 -15.01 13.01 6.07
N PHE A 192 -14.83 13.93 7.00
CA PHE A 192 -14.58 13.66 8.41
C PHE A 192 -15.57 12.60 8.91
N VAL A 193 -15.10 11.60 9.65
CA VAL A 193 -15.89 10.61 10.40
C VAL A 193 -16.71 11.29 11.53
N ARG A 194 -17.15 12.55 11.33
CA ARG A 194 -18.04 13.36 12.18
C ARG A 194 -19.51 13.26 11.78
N GLY A 195 -19.83 12.67 10.63
CA GLY A 195 -21.19 12.64 10.09
C GLY A 195 -22.24 11.87 10.89
N GLN A 196 -21.89 11.20 12.00
CA GLN A 196 -22.86 10.40 12.77
C GLN A 196 -23.15 10.91 14.20
N GLN A 197 -22.59 12.06 14.63
CA GLN A 197 -22.91 12.65 15.94
C GLN A 197 -23.79 13.92 15.87
N GLY A 198 -24.21 14.36 14.67
CA GLY A 198 -24.83 15.67 14.47
C GLY A 198 -26.33 15.72 14.15
N SER A 199 -27.10 14.62 14.15
CA SER A 199 -28.50 14.67 13.67
C SER A 199 -29.54 13.87 14.49
N LEU A 200 -29.34 13.65 15.79
CA LEU A 200 -30.38 13.09 16.67
C LEU A 200 -30.37 13.75 18.06
N ARG A 201 -30.70 15.04 18.12
CA ARG A 201 -31.18 15.68 19.37
C ARG A 201 -32.65 16.08 19.17
N GLY A 202 -33.51 15.08 19.15
CA GLY A 202 -34.94 15.24 19.46
C GLY A 202 -35.19 14.82 20.91
N PRO A 203 -36.10 15.48 21.67
CA PRO A 203 -36.30 15.16 23.07
C PRO A 203 -37.27 13.97 23.22
N GLY A 204 -36.91 12.98 24.04
CA GLY A 204 -37.90 12.10 24.69
C GLY A 204 -37.59 10.59 24.72
N ARG A 205 -37.48 10.08 25.95
CA ARG A 205 -37.86 8.74 26.46
C ARG A 205 -37.18 7.46 25.91
N GLY A 206 -36.33 6.89 26.77
CA GLY A 206 -36.47 5.51 27.27
C GLY A 206 -35.94 4.34 26.41
N ALA A 207 -35.18 3.47 27.10
CA ALA A 207 -34.87 2.07 26.79
C ALA A 207 -33.55 1.73 26.04
N ALA A 208 -32.79 0.84 26.69
CA ALA A 208 -31.73 -0.07 26.22
C ALA A 208 -30.49 0.53 25.52
N GLY A 209 -29.36 0.51 26.24
CA GLY A 209 -28.05 0.89 25.72
C GLY A 209 -27.55 -0.05 24.63
N GLY A 210 -27.60 0.40 23.38
CA GLY A 210 -26.84 -0.12 22.26
C GLY A 210 -25.73 0.87 21.90
N MET A 211 -24.47 0.51 22.17
CA MET A 211 -23.31 1.29 21.75
C MET A 211 -23.19 1.28 20.22
N PRO A 212 -22.99 2.44 19.54
CA PRO A 212 -22.72 2.45 18.12
C PRO A 212 -21.33 1.85 17.84
N GLN A 213 -21.32 0.78 17.05
CA GLN A 213 -20.13 0.03 16.66
C GLN A 213 -19.22 0.88 15.75
N THR A 214 -18.16 1.44 16.32
CA THR A 214 -17.06 2.02 15.53
C THR A 214 -16.30 0.88 14.83
N ILE A 215 -16.30 0.90 13.49
CA ILE A 215 -15.82 -0.14 12.56
C ILE A 215 -14.32 -0.52 12.74
N TYR A 216 -13.55 0.25 13.51
CA TYR A 216 -12.13 0.01 13.78
C TYR A 216 -11.85 -0.88 15.00
N HIS A 217 -12.87 -1.31 15.75
CA HIS A 217 -12.66 -2.06 16.98
C HIS A 217 -12.14 -3.50 16.77
N GLY A 218 -12.21 -4.01 15.53
CA GLY A 218 -11.80 -5.39 15.19
C GLY A 218 -10.34 -5.58 14.78
N LEU A 219 -9.64 -4.54 14.31
CA LEU A 219 -8.23 -4.65 13.86
C LEU A 219 -7.23 -4.23 14.95
N THR A 220 -7.70 -3.58 16.01
CA THR A 220 -6.87 -3.00 17.09
C THR A 220 -6.57 -3.97 18.24
N ARG A 221 -7.07 -5.22 18.16
CA ARG A 221 -6.82 -6.30 19.13
C ARG A 221 -5.83 -7.36 18.65
N LEU A 222 -5.13 -7.12 17.54
CA LEU A 222 -4.04 -7.99 17.14
C LEU A 222 -2.88 -7.79 18.12
N PRO A 223 -2.41 -8.84 18.83
CA PRO A 223 -1.20 -8.75 19.64
C PRO A 223 -0.06 -8.19 18.77
N VAL A 224 0.86 -7.42 19.35
CA VAL A 224 1.96 -6.74 18.64
C VAL A 224 2.82 -7.69 17.77
N HIS A 225 2.69 -9.01 17.96
CA HIS A 225 3.25 -10.06 17.09
C HIS A 225 2.51 -10.32 15.77
N SER A 226 1.36 -9.69 15.50
CA SER A 226 0.45 -10.09 14.41
C SER A 226 0.25 -9.04 13.31
N ILE A 227 1.13 -8.04 13.19
CA ILE A 227 1.22 -7.23 11.96
C ILE A 227 1.74 -8.08 10.79
N ILE A 228 2.40 -9.22 11.08
CA ILE A 228 2.74 -10.25 10.10
C ILE A 228 1.55 -11.21 9.96
N ALA A 229 0.42 -10.71 9.45
CA ALA A 229 -0.67 -11.58 9.04
C ALA A 229 -0.36 -12.12 7.64
N SER A 230 0.31 -13.28 7.60
CA SER A 230 0.15 -14.31 6.56
C SER A 230 0.04 -13.81 5.11
N MET A 231 1.15 -13.34 4.54
CA MET A 231 1.30 -13.32 3.09
C MET A 231 1.88 -14.67 2.66
N GLY A 232 0.96 -15.55 2.27
CA GLY A 232 1.27 -16.87 1.75
C GLY A 232 2.17 -16.78 0.53
N THR A 233 3.17 -17.66 0.50
CA THR A 233 3.85 -18.12 -0.70
C THR A 233 2.80 -18.56 -1.72
N VAL A 234 2.62 -17.80 -2.81
CA VAL A 234 2.12 -18.41 -4.04
C VAL A 234 3.35 -19.03 -4.70
N ALA A 235 3.52 -20.33 -4.48
CA ALA A 235 4.41 -21.13 -5.29
C ALA A 235 3.99 -20.94 -6.75
N MET A 236 4.94 -20.58 -7.62
CA MET A 236 4.73 -20.73 -9.06
C MET A 236 4.69 -22.23 -9.31
N ASP A 237 3.48 -22.78 -9.43
CA ASP A 237 3.27 -24.14 -9.90
C ASP A 237 3.79 -24.18 -11.34
N LEU A 238 4.90 -24.89 -11.55
CA LEU A 238 5.44 -25.15 -12.88
C LEU A 238 4.39 -26.02 -13.57
N GLN A 239 3.72 -25.48 -14.58
CA GLN A 239 2.82 -26.28 -15.41
C GLN A 239 3.63 -27.40 -16.04
N ASP A 240 3.41 -28.62 -15.54
CA ASP A 240 3.84 -29.86 -16.19
C ASP A 240 3.23 -29.84 -17.60
N SER A 241 4.08 -29.64 -18.59
CA SER A 241 3.70 -29.81 -19.99
C SER A 241 3.47 -31.29 -20.19
N SER A 242 2.21 -31.69 -20.14
CA SER A 242 1.73 -33.01 -20.53
C SER A 242 2.05 -33.25 -22.01
N GLY A 243 3.20 -33.86 -22.26
CA GLY A 243 3.53 -34.46 -23.54
C GLY A 243 2.66 -35.68 -23.76
N SER A 244 1.56 -35.49 -24.49
CA SER A 244 0.78 -36.57 -25.08
C SER A 244 1.59 -37.25 -26.18
N SER A 245 1.90 -38.54 -26.02
CA SER A 245 2.28 -39.42 -27.13
C SER A 245 1.25 -40.54 -27.24
N PRO A 246 0.62 -40.75 -28.41
CA PRO A 246 -0.34 -41.83 -28.61
C PRO A 246 0.36 -43.15 -28.95
N ASP A 247 -0.26 -44.24 -28.51
CA ASP A 247 0.07 -45.63 -28.79
C ASP A 247 0.18 -45.93 -30.30
N SER A 248 1.08 -46.84 -30.64
CA SER A 248 0.94 -47.71 -31.81
C SER A 248 1.47 -49.10 -31.46
N ALA A 249 0.55 -50.05 -31.50
CA ALA A 249 0.77 -51.49 -31.39
C ALA A 249 1.23 -52.09 -32.74
N GLU A 250 1.49 -53.41 -32.72
CA GLU A 250 2.00 -54.31 -33.78
C GLU A 250 3.52 -54.46 -33.78
N GLY A 251 4.14 -55.64 -33.77
CA GLY A 251 3.71 -57.03 -33.88
C GLY A 251 4.89 -57.88 -34.39
N GLY A 252 5.04 -59.12 -33.91
CA GLY A 252 5.66 -60.22 -34.69
C GLY A 252 7.18 -60.40 -34.70
N THR A 253 7.64 -61.43 -33.97
CA THR A 253 8.59 -62.51 -34.38
C THR A 253 9.77 -62.21 -35.31
N ALA A 254 10.99 -62.46 -34.79
CA ALA A 254 11.92 -63.52 -35.25
C ALA A 254 13.03 -63.71 -34.21
#